data_AF-A0A9X2H738-F1
#
_entry.id   AF-A0A9X2H738-F1
#
_cell.length_a   1.000
_cell.length_b   1.000
_cell.length_c   1.000
_cell.angle_alpha   90.00
_cell.angle_beta   90.00
_cell.angle_gamma   90.00
#
_symmetry.space_group_name_H-M   'P 1'
#
loop_
_entity.id
_entity.type
_entity.pdbx_description
1 polymer ?
#
loop_
_entity_poly.entity_id
_entity_poly.type
_entity_poly.pdbx_seq_one_letter_code
_entity_poly.pdbx_strand_id
1 'polypeptide(L)' 'MEAKAWQAAHGPRSFRARDDISPGLRAAVHGRYLLFFRELDDEVRIVRVLHGARDQTQAFGE' A
#
# COMPACT_ATOMS: atom_id res chain seq x y z
N MET A 1 -9.53 -8.19 1.24
CA MET A 1 -8.29 -7.65 1.83
C MET A 1 -7.19 -8.70 1.84
N GLU A 2 -7.43 -9.85 2.48
CA GLU A 2 -6.46 -10.95 2.61
C GLU A 2 -5.83 -11.40 1.31
N ALA A 3 -6.62 -11.67 0.26
CA ALA A 3 -6.08 -12.07 -1.04
C ALA A 3 -5.12 -11.04 -1.65
N LYS A 4 -5.36 -9.74 -1.40
CA LYS A 4 -4.47 -8.67 -1.91
C LYS A 4 -3.18 -8.60 -1.09
N ALA A 5 -3.26 -8.77 0.23
CA ALA A 5 -2.10 -8.84 1.11
C ALA A 5 -1.22 -10.06 0.77
N TRP A 6 -1.84 -11.22 0.50
CA TRP A 6 -1.12 -12.42 0.06
C TRP A 6 -0.39 -12.18 -1.26
N GLN A 7 -1.04 -11.55 -2.24
CA GLN A 7 -0.40 -11.16 -3.50
C GLN A 7 0.77 -10.19 -3.28
N ALA A 8 0.61 -9.20 -2.39
CA ALA A 8 1.67 -8.28 -2.04
C ALA A 8 2.88 -9.00 -1.42
N ALA A 9 2.66 -10.01 -0.57
CA ALA A 9 3.73 -10.81 0.03
C ALA A 9 4.51 -11.67 -0.98
N HIS A 10 3.85 -12.23 -2.01
CA HIS A 10 4.47 -13.17 -2.95
C HIS A 10 4.97 -12.52 -4.25
N GLY A 11 4.54 -11.29 -4.53
CA GLY A 11 4.94 -10.53 -5.71
C GLY A 11 4.94 -9.03 -5.48
N PRO A 12 5.66 -8.51 -4.46
CA PRO A 12 5.62 -7.10 -4.09
C PRO A 12 6.02 -6.17 -5.25
N ARG A 13 6.98 -6.59 -6.08
CA ARG A 13 7.47 -5.82 -7.23
C ARG A 13 6.46 -5.64 -8.36
N SER A 14 5.37 -6.42 -8.38
CA SER A 14 4.26 -6.25 -9.33
C SER A 14 3.38 -5.03 -9.01
N PHE A 15 3.47 -4.52 -7.79
CA PHE A 15 2.70 -3.35 -7.36
C PHE A 15 3.43 -2.05 -7.66
N ARG A 16 2.64 -1.00 -7.93
CA ARG A 16 3.16 0.34 -8.26
C ARG A 16 4.06 0.84 -7.12
N ALA A 17 5.31 1.16 -7.47
CA ALA A 17 6.22 1.89 -6.60
C ALA A 17 5.71 3.33 -6.42
N ARG A 18 5.85 3.84 -5.19
CA ARG A 18 5.44 5.17 -4.77
C ARG A 18 6.62 5.91 -4.13
N ASP A 19 7.78 5.81 -4.79
CA ASP A 19 9.00 6.55 -4.42
C ASP A 19 8.78 8.07 -4.47
N ASP A 20 7.76 8.54 -5.19
CA ASP A 20 7.26 9.93 -5.18
C ASP A 20 6.72 10.38 -3.81
N ILE A 21 6.25 9.45 -2.97
CA ILE A 21 5.80 9.73 -1.60
C ILE A 21 6.92 9.42 -0.60
N SER A 22 7.52 8.24 -0.73
CA SER A 22 8.59 7.77 0.15
C SER A 22 9.37 6.66 -0.55
N PRO A 23 10.71 6.67 -0.48
CA PRO A 23 11.53 5.59 -1.04
C PRO A 23 11.09 4.20 -0.54
N GLY A 24 11.04 3.23 -1.46
CA GLY A 24 10.68 1.84 -1.20
C GLY A 24 9.20 1.60 -0.89
N LEU A 25 8.37 2.65 -0.93
CA LEU A 25 6.93 2.53 -0.71
C LEU A 25 6.27 1.91 -1.95
N ARG A 26 5.29 1.03 -1.73
CA ARG A 26 4.46 0.42 -2.77
C ARG A 26 3.00 0.55 -2.41
N ALA A 27 2.15 0.55 -3.44
CA ALA A 27 0.71 0.71 -3.26
C ALA A 27 -0.10 -0.39 -3.99
N ALA A 28 -1.09 -0.95 -3.29
CA ALA A 28 -2.07 -1.88 -3.83
C ALA A 28 -3.49 -1.34 -3.67
N VAL A 29 -4.25 -1.36 -4.76
CA VAL A 29 -5.69 -1.01 -4.73
C VAL A 29 -6.50 -2.28 -4.52
N HIS A 30 -7.43 -2.24 -3.56
CA HIS A 30 -8.39 -3.31 -3.30
C HIS A 30 -9.78 -2.74 -3.05
N GLY A 31 -10.58 -2.65 -4.13
CA GLY A 31 -11.90 -2.03 -4.07
C GLY A 31 -11.79 -0.57 -3.61
N ARG A 32 -12.41 -0.25 -2.47
CA ARG A 32 -12.38 1.09 -1.86
C ARG A 32 -11.16 1.34 -0.97
N TYR A 33 -10.21 0.41 -0.90
CA TYR A 33 -9.06 0.53 -0.03
C TYR A 33 -7.75 0.69 -0.81
N LEU A 34 -6.85 1.49 -0.26
CA LEU A 34 -5.48 1.63 -0.72
C LEU A 34 -4.55 1.10 0.37
N LEU A 35 -3.76 0.08 0.07
CA LEU A 35 -2.76 -0.46 0.97
C LEU A 35 -1.41 0.11 0.57
N PHE A 36 -0.74 0.76 1.51
CA PHE A 36 0.67 1.12 1.40
C PHE A 36 1.51 0.10 2.15
N PHE A 37 2.57 -0.36 1.52
CA PHE A 37 3.47 -1.35 2.11
C PHE A 37 4.90 -1.14 1.63
N ARG A 38 5.84 -1.80 2.30
CA ARG A 38 7.25 -1.89 1.90
C ARG A 38 7.65 -3.35 1.80
N GLU A 39 8.52 -3.64 0.84
CA GLU A 39 9.26 -4.90 0.75
C GLU A 39 10.50 -4.76 1.63
N LEU A 40 10.65 -5.65 2.60
CA LEU A 40 11.84 -5.83 3.41
C LEU A 40 12.46 -7.19 3.05
N ASP A 41 13.64 -7.51 3.58
CA ASP A 41 14.39 -8.70 3.17
C ASP A 41 13.59 -10.00 3.34
N ASP A 42 12.89 -10.16 4.47
CA ASP A 42 12.16 -11.40 4.80
C ASP A 42 10.64 -11.22 4.86
N GLU A 43 10.13 -10.00 4.67
CA GLU A 43 8.70 -9.71 4.86
C GLU A 43 8.18 -8.57 3.99
N VAL A 44 6.86 -8.53 3.83
CA VAL A 44 6.14 -7.36 3.33
C VAL A 44 5.40 -6.71 4.48
N ARG A 45 5.78 -5.47 4.79
CA ARG A 45 5.20 -4.70 5.88
C ARG A 45 4.16 -3.73 5.36
N ILE A 46 2.89 -3.95 5.71
CA ILE A 46 1.83 -2.96 5.47
C ILE A 46 2.04 -1.80 6.43
N VAL A 47 2.29 -0.61 5.88
CA VAL A 47 2.53 0.60 6.67
C VAL A 47 1.26 1.42 6.89
N ARG A 48 0.30 1.35 5.96
CA ARG A 48 -0.99 2.04 6.11
C ARG A 48 -2.06 1.43 5.22
N VAL A 49 -3.30 1.44 5.68
CA VAL A 49 -4.48 1.11 4.88
C VAL A 49 -5.41 2.32 4.91
N LEU A 50 -5.70 2.88 3.75
CA LEU A 50 -6.62 4.01 3.61
C LEU A 50 -7.95 3.54 3.04
N HIS A 51 -9.05 4.09 3.54
CA HIS A 51 -10.36 3.92 2.90
C HIS A 51 -10.61 5.11 1.96
N GLY A 52 -10.63 4.86 0.65
CA GLY A 52 -10.66 5.88 -0.40
C GLY A 52 -11.83 6.85 -0.36
N ALA A 53 -12.95 6.59 0.33
CA ALA A 53 -14.02 7.58 0.52
C ALA A 53 -13.98 8.34 1.86
N ARG A 54 -13.10 7.94 2.79
CA ARG A 54 -13.02 8.50 4.16
C ARG A 54 -11.68 9.14 4.47
N ASP A 55 -10.59 8.64 3.87
CA ASP A 55 -9.23 9.10 4.13
C ASP A 55 -8.73 10.19 3.18
N GLN A 56 -9.45 10.56 2.10
CA GLN A 56 -8.96 11.62 1.19
C GLN A 56 -8.78 12.96 1.92
N THR A 57 -9.64 13.25 2.90
CA THR A 57 -9.56 14.45 3.75
C THR A 57 -8.45 14.36 4.82
N GLN A 58 -7.96 13.16 5.14
CA GLN A 58 -6.97 12.93 6.21
C GLN A 58 -5.56 12.65 5.67
N ALA A 59 -5.43 12.13 4.45
CA ALA A 59 -4.15 11.85 3.81
C ALA A 59 -3.53 13.08 3.10
N PHE A 60 -4.36 14.10 2.83
CA PHE A 60 -3.97 15.38 2.22
C PHE A 60 -4.47 16.56 3.08
N GLY A 61 -4.34 16.45 4.40
CA GLY A 61 -4.67 17.55 5.32
C GLY A 61 -3.71 18.72 5.10
N GLU A 62 -4.32 19.89 4.88
CA GLU A 62 -3.80 21.25 4.59
C GLU A 62 -2.40 21.60 5.13
#